data_AF-A0AAX2CJC2-F1
#
_entry.id   AF-A0AAX2CJC2-F1
#
_cell.length_a   1.000
_cell.length_b   1.000
_cell.length_c   1.000
_cell.angle_alpha   90.00
_cell.angle_beta   90.00
_cell.angle_gamma   90.00
#
_symmetry.space_group_name_H-M   'P 1'
#
loop_
_entity.id
_entity.type
_entity.pdbx_description
1 polymer ?
#
loop_
_entity_poly.entity_id
_entity_poly.type
_entity_poly.pdbx_seq_one_letter_code
_entity_poly.pdbx_strand_id
1 'polypeptide(L)'
;MELRKTADGETFIIELKEKKSSTGNQLKRLIYFLIGVFGLLISVVLLFTIIGILPGIGLAFFSVLFIYGAMGKQLVKCPNCTKKQYVVHKAEGFICRRCNKRTLIEWK
;
A
#
# COMPACT_ATOMS: atom_id res chain seq x y z
N MET A 1 -6.34 19.95 -2.84
CA MET A 1 -6.63 18.99 -3.92
C MET A 1 -6.88 19.83 -5.14
N GLU A 2 -5.97 19.78 -6.08
CA GLU A 2 -6.19 20.40 -7.39
C GLU A 2 -6.81 19.32 -8.28
N LEU A 3 -7.91 19.66 -8.94
CA LEU A 3 -8.69 18.77 -9.79
C LEU A 3 -8.44 19.19 -11.24
N ARG A 4 -7.74 18.36 -12.01
CA ARG A 4 -7.62 18.53 -13.45
C ARG A 4 -8.47 17.47 -14.14
N LYS A 5 -9.21 17.86 -15.17
CA LYS A 5 -9.88 16.88 -16.06
C LYS A 5 -8.92 16.54 -17.19
N THR A 6 -8.89 15.28 -17.59
CA THR A 6 -8.17 14.85 -18.80
C THR A 6 -8.83 15.47 -20.04
N ALA A 7 -8.07 15.64 -21.13
CA ALA A 7 -8.56 16.21 -22.40
C ALA A 7 -9.78 15.46 -22.97
N ASP A 8 -9.94 14.17 -22.63
CA ASP A 8 -11.11 13.34 -22.96
C ASP A 8 -12.39 13.66 -22.17
N GLY A 9 -12.36 14.52 -21.14
CA GLY A 9 -13.53 14.93 -20.36
C GLY A 9 -14.14 13.87 -19.42
N GLU A 10 -13.80 12.60 -19.61
CA GLU A 10 -14.34 11.43 -18.89
C GLU A 10 -13.58 11.08 -17.59
N THR A 11 -12.28 11.38 -17.51
CA THR A 11 -11.42 11.01 -16.37
C THR A 11 -10.96 12.22 -15.56
N PHE A 12 -11.05 12.08 -14.23
CA PHE A 12 -10.58 13.08 -13.27
C PHE A 12 -9.15 12.73 -12.83
N ILE A 13 -8.25 13.70 -12.90
CA ILE A 13 -6.89 13.66 -12.37
C ILE A 13 -6.89 14.43 -11.05
N ILE A 14 -6.53 13.76 -9.96
CA ILE A 14 -6.35 14.40 -8.65
C ILE A 14 -4.86 14.52 -8.35
N GLU A 15 -4.40 15.75 -8.13
CA GLU A 15 -3.08 15.98 -7.54
C GLU A 15 -3.19 15.72 -6.03
N LEU A 16 -2.61 14.60 -5.59
CA LEU A 16 -2.47 14.28 -4.18
C LEU A 16 -1.04 14.60 -3.76
N LYS A 17 -0.89 15.66 -2.96
CA LYS A 17 0.31 15.81 -2.14
C LYS A 17 0.44 14.56 -1.30
N GLU A 18 1.53 13.82 -1.47
CA GLU A 18 1.84 12.73 -0.57
C GLU A 18 1.77 13.28 0.85
N LYS A 19 0.92 12.69 1.70
CA LYS A 19 0.92 13.07 3.11
C LYS A 19 2.30 12.68 3.61
N LYS A 20 3.21 13.67 3.71
CA LYS A 20 4.63 13.50 4.04
C LYS A 20 4.70 12.58 5.26
N SER A 21 4.96 11.31 5.01
CA SER A 21 5.18 10.33 6.06
C SER A 21 6.40 10.86 6.79
N SER A 22 6.19 11.34 8.02
CA SER A 22 7.27 11.81 8.89
C SER A 22 8.45 10.86 8.76
N THR A 23 9.66 11.38 8.59
CA THR A 23 10.89 10.61 8.34
C THR A 23 11.06 9.43 9.31
N GLY A 24 10.53 9.54 10.54
CA GLY A 24 10.48 8.45 11.51
C GLY A 24 9.60 7.24 11.10
N ASN A 25 8.51 7.43 10.37
CA ASN A 25 7.68 6.34 9.84
C ASN A 25 8.33 5.64 8.63
N GLN A 26 9.12 6.36 7.83
CA GLN A 26 9.89 5.75 6.74
C GLN A 26 11.00 4.83 7.30
N LEU A 27 11.68 5.26 8.37
CA LEU A 27 12.70 4.44 9.02
C LEU A 27 12.09 3.20 9.69
N LYS A 28 10.95 3.34 10.38
CA LYS A 28 10.21 2.18 10.91
C LYS A 28 9.81 1.22 9.79
N ARG A 29 9.31 1.73 8.66
CA ARG A 29 8.94 0.92 7.50
C ARG A 29 10.13 0.13 6.96
N LEU A 30 11.32 0.74 6.92
CA LEU A 30 12.55 0.12 6.45
C LEU A 30 13.04 -0.97 7.42
N ILE A 31 12.96 -0.72 8.73
CA ILE A 31 13.27 -1.70 9.78
C ILE A 31 12.30 -2.88 9.73
N TYR A 32 10.99 -2.65 9.60
CA TYR A 32 10.01 -3.73 9.44
C TYR A 32 10.22 -4.52 8.15
N PHE A 33 10.64 -3.85 7.07
CA PHE A 33 10.98 -4.53 5.82
C PHE A 33 12.22 -5.41 5.98
N LEU A 34 13.27 -4.91 6.63
CA LEU A 34 14.48 -5.68 6.94
C LEU A 34 14.17 -6.90 7.82
N ILE A 35 13.42 -6.72 8.91
CA ILE A 35 13.00 -7.81 9.80
C ILE A 35 12.15 -8.84 9.05
N GLY A 36 11.22 -8.39 8.19
CA GLY A 36 10.39 -9.27 7.38
C GLY A 36 11.21 -10.11 6.40
N VAL A 37 12.16 -9.50 5.68
CA VAL A 37 13.05 -10.22 4.75
C VAL A 37 13.93 -11.22 5.49
N PHE A 38 14.52 -10.82 6.62
CA PHE A 38 15.37 -11.70 7.43
C PHE A 38 14.56 -12.87 8.02
N GLY A 39 13.35 -12.62 8.50
CA GLY A 39 12.42 -13.65 8.96
C GLY A 39 12.02 -14.60 7.83
N LEU A 40 11.77 -14.10 6.62
CA LEU A 40 11.42 -14.93 5.48
C LEU A 40 12.59 -15.85 5.08
N LEU A 41 13.83 -15.35 5.08
CA LEU A 41 15.03 -16.17 4.86
C LEU A 41 15.16 -17.29 5.90
N ILE A 42 14.98 -16.96 7.19
CA ILE A 42 15.03 -17.94 8.28
C ILE A 42 13.91 -18.98 8.14
N SER A 43 12.71 -18.54 7.76
CA SER A 43 11.55 -19.41 7.51
C SER A 43 11.83 -20.43 6.40
N VAL A 44 12.43 -20.00 5.28
CA VAL A 44 12.81 -20.90 4.18
C VAL A 44 13.80 -21.95 4.63
N VAL A 45 14.78 -21.59 5.48
CA VAL A 45 15.73 -22.55 6.05
C VAL A 45 15.04 -23.52 7.01
N LEU A 46 14.10 -23.05 7.83
CA LEU A 46 13.32 -23.90 8.74
C LEU A 46 12.39 -24.87 8.01
N LEU A 47 11.86 -24.50 6.84
CA LEU A 47 11.01 -25.37 6.02
C LEU A 47 11.75 -26.60 5.47
N PHE A 48 13.08 -26.57 5.39
CA PHE A 48 13.87 -27.76 5.02
C PHE A 48 13.87 -28.86 6.10
N THR A 49 13.54 -28.51 7.34
CA THR A 49 13.37 -29.47 8.44
C THR A 49 11.91 -29.80 8.70
N ILE A 50 11.59 -31.09 8.87
CA ILE A 50 10.22 -31.60 9.14
C ILE A 50 9.58 -30.90 10.37
N ILE A 51 10.38 -30.61 11.40
CA ILE A 51 9.94 -29.93 12.63
C ILE A 51 9.75 -28.42 12.41
N GLY A 52 10.48 -27.84 11.45
CA GLY A 52 10.49 -26.41 11.17
C GLY A 52 9.35 -25.94 10.25
N ILE A 53 8.55 -26.85 9.69
CA ILE A 53 7.41 -26.49 8.83
C ILE A 53 6.37 -25.66 9.57
N LEU A 54 5.99 -26.08 10.79
CA LEU A 54 4.97 -25.40 11.59
C LEU A 54 5.39 -23.97 12.00
N PRO A 55 6.59 -23.73 12.59
CA PRO A 55 7.05 -22.38 12.86
C PRO A 55 7.38 -21.60 11.57
N GLY A 56 7.84 -22.26 10.51
CA GLY A 56 8.15 -21.65 9.21
C GLY A 56 6.93 -20.98 8.58
N ILE A 57 5.79 -21.69 8.52
CA ILE A 57 4.51 -21.15 8.02
C ILE A 57 4.05 -19.95 8.86
N GLY A 58 4.13 -20.06 10.19
CA GLY A 58 3.78 -18.95 11.10
C GLY A 58 4.61 -17.69 10.84
N LEU A 59 5.93 -17.84 10.67
CA LEU A 59 6.83 -16.75 10.41
C LEU A 59 6.60 -16.10 9.03
N ALA A 60 6.31 -16.91 8.01
CA ALA A 60 5.99 -16.44 6.67
C ALA A 60 4.71 -15.60 6.67
N PHE A 61 3.66 -16.07 7.36
CA PHE A 61 2.40 -15.34 7.49
C PHE A 61 2.57 -13.99 8.20
N PHE A 62 3.33 -13.98 9.31
CA PHE A 62 3.66 -12.73 10.02
C PHE A 62 4.45 -11.75 9.14
N SER A 63 5.42 -12.25 8.38
CA SER A 63 6.23 -11.42 7.48
C SER A 63 5.37 -10.76 6.40
N VAL A 64 4.44 -11.50 5.79
CA VAL A 64 3.48 -10.96 4.81
C VAL A 64 2.57 -9.91 5.43
N LEU A 65 2.06 -10.14 6.65
CA LEU A 65 1.26 -9.17 7.41
C LEU A 65 2.02 -7.86 7.66
N PHE A 66 3.28 -7.93 8.07
CA PHE A 66 4.12 -6.75 8.28
C PHE A 66 4.39 -5.98 6.99
N ILE A 67 4.67 -6.67 5.88
CA ILE A 67 4.86 -6.05 4.56
C ILE A 67 3.56 -5.38 4.09
N TYR A 68 2.41 -6.03 4.31
CA TYR A 68 1.11 -5.48 3.94
C TYR A 68 0.71 -4.27 4.79
N GLY A 69 1.04 -4.26 6.07
CA GLY A 69 0.90 -3.09 6.95
C GLY A 69 1.85 -1.94 6.58
N ALA A 70 3.05 -2.28 6.08
CA ALA A 70 4.03 -1.32 5.58
C ALA A 70 3.60 -0.66 4.25
N MET A 71 2.71 -1.27 3.46
CA MET A 71 2.09 -0.61 2.32
C MET A 71 1.21 0.52 2.84
N GLY A 72 1.78 1.73 2.91
CA GLY A 72 1.05 2.93 3.29
C GLY A 72 -0.25 3.02 2.48
N LYS A 73 -1.38 3.11 3.17
CA LYS A 73 -2.69 3.36 2.58
C LYS A 73 -3.09 4.78 2.93
N GLN A 74 -3.28 5.62 1.92
CA GLN A 74 -3.81 6.97 2.12
C GLN A 74 -5.33 6.94 1.98
N LEU A 75 -6.02 7.58 2.91
CA LEU A 75 -7.46 7.78 2.80
C LEU A 75 -7.71 8.92 1.82
N VAL A 76 -8.23 8.62 0.64
CA VAL A 76 -8.49 9.58 -0.42
C VAL A 76 -9.99 9.77 -0.56
N LYS A 77 -10.43 11.03 -0.76
CA LYS A 77 -11.82 11.36 -1.04
C LYS A 77 -12.05 11.31 -2.55
N CYS A 78 -13.02 10.51 -3.00
CA CYS A 78 -13.38 10.48 -4.42
C CYS A 78 -13.95 11.85 -4.85
N PRO A 79 -13.49 12.42 -5.98
CA PRO A 79 -13.99 13.72 -6.44
C PRO A 79 -15.43 13.67 -6.99
N ASN A 80 -15.87 12.51 -7.49
CA ASN A 80 -17.17 12.37 -8.13
C ASN A 80 -18.33 12.08 -7.14
N CYS A 81 -18.05 11.35 -6.06
CA CYS A 81 -19.10 10.96 -5.09
C CYS A 81 -18.76 11.31 -3.64
N THR A 82 -17.63 11.99 -3.40
CA THR A 82 -17.25 12.53 -2.10
C THR A 82 -16.97 11.44 -1.04
N LYS A 83 -17.09 10.15 -1.40
CA LYS A 83 -16.85 9.00 -0.54
C LYS A 83 -15.35 8.79 -0.33
N LYS A 84 -14.98 8.51 0.93
CA LYS A 84 -13.61 8.22 1.33
C LYS A 84 -13.27 6.75 1.02
N GLN A 85 -12.09 6.50 0.49
CA GLN A 85 -11.59 5.15 0.25
C GLN A 85 -10.07 5.07 0.48
N TYR A 86 -9.60 3.89 0.85
CA TYR A 86 -8.18 3.62 1.01
C TYR A 86 -7.56 3.38 -0.36
N VAL A 87 -6.51 4.14 -0.66
CA VAL A 87 -5.71 3.99 -1.87
C VAL A 87 -4.27 3.72 -1.46
N VAL A 88 -3.63 2.76 -2.11
CA VAL A 88 -2.23 2.42 -1.86
C VAL A 88 -1.35 3.58 -2.34
N HIS A 89 -0.37 3.99 -1.53
CA HIS A 89 0.64 4.96 -1.95
C HIS A 89 1.33 4.50 -3.25
N LYS A 90 1.56 5.42 -4.20
CA LYS A 90 2.07 5.17 -5.56
C LYS A 90 1.12 4.49 -6.56
N ALA A 91 -0.16 4.31 -6.24
CA ALA A 91 -1.12 3.82 -7.24
C ALA A 91 -1.39 4.90 -8.31
N GLU A 92 -1.22 4.59 -9.59
CA GLU A 92 -1.45 5.52 -10.72
C GLU A 92 -2.91 6.00 -10.84
N GLY A 93 -3.83 5.26 -10.22
CA GLY A 93 -5.23 5.65 -10.13
C GLY A 93 -6.03 4.63 -9.34
N PHE A 94 -7.30 4.94 -9.12
CA PHE A 94 -8.26 4.02 -8.54
C PHE A 94 -9.61 4.12 -9.22
N ILE A 95 -10.38 3.04 -9.13
CA ILE A 95 -11.79 3.03 -9.48
C ILE A 95 -12.58 3.18 -8.17
N CYS A 96 -13.51 4.13 -8.13
CA CYS A 96 -14.30 4.33 -6.93
C CYS A 96 -15.38 3.25 -6.80
N ARG A 97 -15.40 2.51 -5.69
CA ARG A 97 -16.40 1.44 -5.46
C ARG A 97 -17.87 1.90 -5.45
N ARG A 98 -18.15 3.20 -5.27
CA ARG A 98 -19.53 3.72 -5.22
C ARG A 98 -20.00 4.25 -6.57
N CYS A 99 -19.18 5.04 -7.25
CA CYS A 99 -19.58 5.67 -8.51
C CYS A 99 -18.98 5.00 -9.75
N ASN A 100 -18.17 3.96 -9.56
CA ASN A 100 -17.47 3.18 -10.58
C ASN A 100 -16.66 3.99 -11.60
N LYS A 101 -16.42 5.27 -11.31
CA LYS A 101 -15.61 6.16 -12.15
C LYS A 101 -14.13 5.97 -11.83
N ARG A 102 -13.31 5.92 -12.88
CA ARG A 102 -11.85 5.90 -12.78
C ARG A 102 -11.35 7.30 -12.46
N THR A 103 -10.49 7.40 -11.45
CA THR A 103 -9.79 8.63 -11.06
C THR A 103 -8.29 8.35 -11.13
N LEU A 104 -7.57 9.14 -11.93
CA LEU A 104 -6.11 9.08 -12.01
C LEU A 104 -5.52 9.89 -10.86
N ILE A 105 -4.45 9.37 -10.26
CA ILE A 105 -3.74 10.05 -9.19
C ILE A 105 -2.37 10.44 -9.70
N GLU A 106 -2.09 11.74 -9.68
CA GLU A 106 -0.73 12.24 -9.79
C GLU A 106 -0.20 12.47 -8.37
N TRP A 107 0.83 11.69 -8.02
CA TRP A 107 1.54 11.83 -6.76
C TRP A 107 2.58 12.93 -6.90
N LYS A 108 2.52 13.93 -6.02
CA LYS A 108 3.42 15.10 -6.01
C LYS A 108 3.95 15.37 -4.61
#